data_AF-K2CM14-F1
#
_entry.id   AF-K2CM14-F1
#
_cell.length_a   1.000
_cell.length_b   1.000
_cell.length_c   1.000
_cell.angle_alpha   90.00
_cell.angle_beta   90.00
_cell.angle_gamma   90.00
#
_symmetry.space_group_name_H-M   'P 1'
#
loop_
_entity.id
_entity.type
_entity.pdbx_description
1 polymer ?
#
loop_
_entity_poly.entity_id
_entity_poly.type
_entity_poly.pdbx_seq_one_letter_code
_entity_poly.pdbx_strand_id
1 'polypeptide(L)'
;MFLIYLLLGALAFLNSFNVEIETQAPKIPEASSQAEQAEGEVLAEVAGISIADLEAPFSKTGQAQLPNPMHAFSSFKAAYGGNTYIYVLGGQGNRPLYNTVYRTLINPTTGNLGTFSKTGLTQLPKGTETHALVLATINSKNYIYMIGGDGDKTVYRSTIDSSTGEMGPWTLKGQAELPIGLDTHMPAVAKVGTKTYVYIMGGIGESGNDVRKTVYRALIDPITGNMGTFSTAGQAQLPQATYWGRSTQLVINGETNVYVIGGSNYGTRYNTVYKATVNPTTGNMGTFSTAGQGQLPIKIEAMHVHIASINGTNYLYVVGGDTGRTSSTAYKAPIDSSGNIGTFTTLRNSTLKTDEGGVFTHVIGGKIYMYLLRGSDDNNTTDVMRSIVSGSAITGSNKKIVASEDSYARKDQPNAKYGGSVTLRVDADPELISYLKFDLTSLSNKVIDKAVLKLKVDGNANSGSPLSKGVAVRSLENITWTEATLNYSNRPTSTNSIASITGAKKPGDLIEVDVTPYINQKPGKKVSLSLTNYGTDGIWLSSKDASSGKPTLEISYH
;
A
#
# COMPACT_ATOMS: atom_id res chain seq x y z
N MET A 1 -55.93 -10.50 -33.90
CA MET A 1 -55.72 -9.37 -34.83
C MET A 1 -54.25 -9.42 -35.23
N PHE A 2 -53.99 -9.43 -36.54
CA PHE A 2 -52.87 -10.08 -37.23
C PHE A 2 -51.44 -9.63 -36.89
N LEU A 3 -50.53 -10.60 -36.96
CA LEU A 3 -49.08 -10.47 -37.12
C LEU A 3 -48.73 -10.77 -38.61
N ILE A 4 -47.63 -10.20 -39.11
CA ILE A 4 -46.70 -10.72 -40.16
C ILE A 4 -46.78 -10.22 -41.64
N TYR A 5 -45.70 -9.49 -42.06
CA TYR A 5 -44.94 -9.41 -43.35
C TYR A 5 -45.68 -8.90 -44.64
N LEU A 6 -45.10 -8.27 -45.68
CA LEU A 6 -43.77 -8.18 -46.35
C LEU A 6 -43.62 -6.75 -46.98
N LEU A 7 -42.47 -6.07 -47.07
CA LEU A 7 -41.21 -6.28 -47.84
C LEU A 7 -41.20 -5.78 -49.32
N LEU A 8 -40.48 -4.65 -49.54
CA LEU A 8 -39.44 -4.36 -50.56
C LEU A 8 -39.70 -4.24 -52.10
N GLY A 9 -39.19 -3.12 -52.67
CA GLY A 9 -38.59 -2.96 -54.02
C GLY A 9 -39.43 -2.18 -55.05
N ALA A 10 -38.93 -1.32 -55.96
CA ALA A 10 -37.63 -0.73 -56.26
C ALA A 10 -37.83 0.38 -57.34
N LEU A 11 -36.87 1.31 -57.46
CA LEU A 11 -36.41 2.01 -58.69
C LEU A 11 -37.29 3.05 -59.44
N ALA A 12 -36.74 4.29 -59.53
CA ALA A 12 -36.28 4.96 -60.76
C ALA A 12 -36.75 6.44 -61.00
N PHE A 13 -35.75 7.35 -60.93
CA PHE A 13 -35.40 8.42 -61.88
C PHE A 13 -36.34 9.63 -62.18
N LEU A 14 -35.89 10.79 -61.65
CA LEU A 14 -35.54 12.07 -62.31
C LEU A 14 -36.56 13.00 -63.01
N ASN A 15 -36.27 14.28 -62.76
CA ASN A 15 -36.44 15.50 -63.57
C ASN A 15 -37.75 16.30 -63.51
N SER A 16 -37.69 17.45 -62.83
CA SER A 16 -37.58 18.76 -63.53
C SER A 16 -36.98 19.84 -62.61
N PHE A 17 -35.91 20.49 -63.07
CA PHE A 17 -35.25 21.68 -62.50
C PHE A 17 -35.63 22.92 -63.33
N ASN A 18 -35.76 24.11 -62.70
CA ASN A 18 -35.23 25.43 -63.08
C ASN A 18 -35.90 26.56 -62.23
N VAL A 19 -35.19 27.30 -61.34
CA VAL A 19 -34.35 28.53 -61.55
C VAL A 19 -35.28 29.76 -61.79
N GLU A 20 -35.25 30.93 -61.10
CA GLU A 20 -34.14 31.79 -60.63
C GLU A 20 -34.60 32.90 -59.61
N ILE A 21 -33.66 33.25 -58.73
CA ILE A 21 -33.30 34.46 -57.94
C ILE A 21 -34.05 35.80 -58.14
N GLU A 22 -34.39 36.49 -57.04
CA GLU A 22 -34.14 37.95 -56.91
C GLU A 22 -33.84 38.37 -55.45
N THR A 23 -32.87 39.29 -55.31
CA THR A 23 -32.12 39.68 -54.11
C THR A 23 -32.66 40.98 -53.49
N GLN A 24 -32.63 41.10 -52.16
CA GLN A 24 -32.48 42.42 -51.50
C GLN A 24 -32.01 42.28 -50.04
N ALA A 25 -30.88 42.94 -49.73
CA ALA A 25 -30.26 43.02 -48.41
C ALA A 25 -30.46 44.42 -47.77
N PRO A 26 -30.43 44.54 -46.44
CA PRO A 26 -29.99 45.77 -45.77
C PRO A 26 -28.87 45.48 -44.73
N LYS A 27 -27.67 46.02 -44.94
CA LYS A 27 -27.10 47.30 -44.44
C LYS A 27 -26.59 47.26 -42.99
N ILE A 28 -25.26 47.23 -42.90
CA ILE A 28 -24.38 47.45 -41.74
C ILE A 28 -24.25 48.95 -41.47
N PRO A 29 -24.02 49.37 -40.21
CA PRO A 29 -23.16 50.52 -39.93
C PRO A 29 -21.97 50.16 -39.02
N GLU A 30 -20.76 50.32 -39.54
CA GLU A 30 -19.55 50.70 -38.81
C GLU A 30 -19.37 52.24 -38.98
N ALA A 31 -18.65 53.04 -38.19
CA ALA A 31 -17.53 52.80 -37.30
C ALA A 31 -17.36 54.00 -36.32
N SER A 32 -16.59 53.81 -35.24
CA SER A 32 -15.39 54.61 -34.85
C SER A 32 -15.13 54.44 -33.35
N SER A 33 -14.17 53.59 -32.97
CA SER A 33 -12.78 53.92 -32.60
C SER A 33 -12.62 54.83 -31.38
N GLN A 34 -12.25 54.26 -30.24
CA GLN A 34 -11.08 54.71 -29.46
C GLN A 34 -10.70 53.66 -28.42
N ALA A 35 -9.39 53.53 -28.24
CA ALA A 35 -8.71 52.55 -27.42
C ALA A 35 -8.71 52.92 -25.93
N GLU A 36 -8.20 51.97 -25.14
CA GLU A 36 -7.49 52.14 -23.87
C GLU A 36 -8.27 51.93 -22.55
N GLN A 37 -7.62 51.12 -21.70
CA GLN A 37 -7.80 50.89 -20.27
C GLN A 37 -8.74 49.76 -19.83
N ALA A 38 -8.12 48.58 -19.80
CA ALA A 38 -8.32 47.60 -18.75
C ALA A 38 -7.89 48.17 -17.39
N GLU A 39 -8.70 47.89 -16.36
CA GLU A 39 -8.48 47.85 -14.91
C GLU A 39 -9.85 48.19 -14.30
N GLY A 40 -10.51 47.40 -13.46
CA GLY A 40 -10.12 46.28 -12.64
C GLY A 40 -11.20 46.24 -11.55
N GLU A 41 -12.17 45.33 -11.65
CA GLU A 41 -13.01 44.97 -10.52
C GLU A 41 -12.82 43.50 -10.21
N VAL A 42 -12.22 43.30 -9.05
CA VAL A 42 -11.76 42.06 -8.46
C VAL A 42 -12.96 41.16 -8.21
N LEU A 43 -13.22 40.25 -9.14
CA LEU A 43 -13.85 38.98 -8.78
C LEU A 43 -12.78 38.18 -8.04
N ALA A 44 -12.94 38.13 -6.72
CA ALA A 44 -12.15 37.27 -5.86
C ALA A 44 -12.17 35.85 -6.43
N GLU A 45 -11.03 35.46 -7.00
CA GLU A 45 -10.68 34.11 -7.34
C GLU A 45 -10.74 33.30 -6.04
N VAL A 46 -11.88 32.65 -5.79
CA VAL A 46 -11.85 31.42 -4.99
C VAL A 46 -11.02 30.47 -5.84
N ALA A 47 -9.72 30.40 -5.54
CA ALA A 47 -8.78 29.47 -6.10
C ALA A 47 -9.38 28.06 -5.98
N GLY A 48 -10.07 27.65 -7.05
CA GLY A 48 -10.57 26.31 -7.22
C GLY A 48 -9.35 25.42 -7.29
N ILE A 49 -9.09 24.69 -6.21
CA ILE A 49 -8.06 23.68 -6.10
C ILE A 49 -8.22 22.72 -7.29
N SER A 50 -7.38 22.90 -8.31
CA SER A 50 -7.18 21.91 -9.37
C SER A 50 -6.43 20.73 -8.76
N ILE A 51 -7.17 19.75 -8.25
CA ILE A 51 -6.67 18.38 -8.05
C ILE A 51 -7.65 17.48 -8.78
N ALA A 52 -7.48 17.37 -10.10
CA ALA A 52 -8.35 16.58 -10.94
C ALA A 52 -8.31 15.08 -10.55
N ASP A 53 -9.40 14.65 -9.92
CA ASP A 53 -10.09 13.36 -9.80
C ASP A 53 -9.80 12.21 -10.81
N LEU A 54 -8.53 11.99 -11.22
CA LEU A 54 -8.00 11.26 -12.38
C LEU A 54 -7.71 12.23 -13.54
N GLU A 55 -6.43 12.42 -13.85
CA GLU A 55 -5.97 13.30 -14.93
C GLU A 55 -6.16 12.67 -16.33
N ALA A 56 -6.46 11.37 -16.41
CA ALA A 56 -6.76 10.68 -17.66
C ALA A 56 -7.76 9.54 -17.45
N PRO A 57 -8.58 9.16 -18.45
CA PRO A 57 -9.44 7.99 -18.33
C PRO A 57 -8.63 6.68 -18.21
N PHE A 58 -9.27 5.62 -17.72
CA PHE A 58 -8.67 4.29 -17.73
C PHE A 58 -8.48 3.82 -19.18
N SER A 59 -7.30 3.28 -19.47
CA SER A 59 -6.94 2.78 -20.79
C SER A 59 -6.31 1.40 -20.72
N LYS A 60 -6.65 0.55 -21.70
CA LYS A 60 -5.99 -0.75 -21.95
C LYS A 60 -4.67 -0.59 -22.70
N THR A 61 -4.40 0.58 -23.27
CA THR A 61 -3.24 0.80 -24.14
C THR A 61 -1.94 0.48 -23.39
N GLY A 62 -1.15 -0.42 -24.00
CA GLY A 62 0.13 -0.89 -23.45
C GLY A 62 0.00 -1.81 -22.24
N GLN A 63 -1.20 -2.14 -21.75
CA GLN A 63 -1.37 -3.06 -20.63
C GLN A 63 -1.55 -4.48 -21.15
N ALA A 64 -0.69 -5.41 -20.72
CA ALA A 64 -0.96 -6.82 -20.95
C ALA A 64 -2.27 -7.23 -20.26
N GLN A 65 -3.04 -8.07 -20.92
CA GLN A 65 -4.29 -8.61 -20.39
C GLN A 65 -4.05 -9.97 -19.72
N LEU A 66 -4.97 -10.38 -18.85
CA LEU A 66 -4.94 -11.73 -18.31
C LEU A 66 -5.20 -12.75 -19.45
N PRO A 67 -4.51 -13.91 -19.47
CA PRO A 67 -4.59 -14.83 -20.60
C PRO A 67 -5.99 -15.47 -20.78
N ASN A 68 -6.70 -15.66 -19.68
CA ASN A 68 -8.05 -16.22 -19.67
C ASN A 68 -8.99 -15.21 -18.99
N PRO A 69 -10.22 -15.04 -19.50
CA PRO A 69 -11.24 -14.31 -18.79
C PRO A 69 -11.60 -15.00 -17.47
N MET A 70 -11.61 -14.22 -16.40
CA MET A 70 -11.90 -14.59 -15.02
C MET A 70 -12.49 -13.43 -14.21
N HIS A 71 -13.39 -13.78 -13.30
CA HIS A 71 -13.92 -12.96 -12.21
C HIS A 71 -13.61 -13.65 -10.87
N ALA A 72 -14.06 -13.06 -9.77
CA ALA A 72 -13.93 -13.60 -8.41
C ALA A 72 -12.50 -13.98 -7.93
N PHE A 73 -11.46 -13.55 -8.66
CA PHE A 73 -10.07 -13.79 -8.28
C PHE A 73 -9.63 -12.84 -7.17
N SER A 74 -8.61 -13.25 -6.43
CA SER A 74 -7.91 -12.37 -5.50
C SER A 74 -6.60 -11.91 -6.09
N SER A 75 -6.20 -10.69 -5.73
CA SER A 75 -5.00 -10.07 -6.29
C SER A 75 -4.29 -9.22 -5.26
N PHE A 76 -2.98 -9.07 -5.43
CA PHE A 76 -2.17 -8.19 -4.60
C PHE A 76 -1.00 -7.60 -5.38
N LYS A 77 -0.49 -6.48 -4.90
CA LYS A 77 0.72 -5.83 -5.42
C LYS A 77 1.81 -5.89 -4.37
N ALA A 78 3.02 -6.28 -4.76
CA ALA A 78 4.17 -6.33 -3.86
C ALA A 78 5.48 -6.05 -4.61
N ALA A 79 6.49 -5.55 -3.87
CA ALA A 79 7.81 -5.25 -4.41
C ALA A 79 8.86 -6.24 -3.90
N TYR A 80 9.64 -6.81 -4.82
CA TYR A 80 10.68 -7.81 -4.57
C TYR A 80 11.83 -7.60 -5.55
N GLY A 81 13.07 -7.75 -5.09
CA GLY A 81 14.25 -7.63 -5.96
C GLY A 81 14.42 -6.28 -6.68
N GLY A 82 13.88 -5.19 -6.11
CA GLY A 82 13.85 -3.88 -6.78
C GLY A 82 12.77 -3.73 -7.86
N ASN A 83 11.96 -4.77 -8.10
CA ASN A 83 10.84 -4.75 -9.02
C ASN A 83 9.50 -4.71 -8.28
N THR A 84 8.46 -4.19 -8.91
CA THR A 84 7.08 -4.25 -8.38
C THR A 84 6.23 -5.15 -9.27
N TYR A 85 5.52 -6.09 -8.65
CA TYR A 85 4.68 -7.06 -9.33
C TYR A 85 3.22 -6.94 -8.89
N ILE A 86 2.31 -7.30 -9.79
CA ILE A 86 0.91 -7.60 -9.47
C ILE A 86 0.70 -9.10 -9.63
N TYR A 87 0.09 -9.73 -8.64
CA TYR A 87 -0.24 -11.15 -8.62
C TYR A 87 -1.75 -11.33 -8.68
N VAL A 88 -2.18 -12.38 -9.40
CA VAL A 88 -3.59 -12.77 -9.56
C VAL A 88 -3.71 -14.26 -9.27
N LEU A 89 -4.59 -14.62 -8.35
CA LEU A 89 -4.72 -15.95 -7.78
C LEU A 89 -6.18 -16.42 -7.86
N GLY A 90 -6.37 -17.61 -8.40
CA GLY A 90 -7.66 -18.28 -8.46
C GLY A 90 -8.68 -17.58 -9.38
N GLY A 91 -9.93 -17.57 -8.95
CA GLY A 91 -11.07 -17.00 -9.67
C GLY A 91 -11.82 -18.01 -10.53
N GLN A 92 -12.82 -17.52 -11.25
CA GLN A 92 -13.74 -18.34 -12.04
C GLN A 92 -13.89 -17.80 -13.46
N GLY A 93 -14.00 -18.72 -14.43
CA GLY A 93 -14.45 -18.44 -15.81
C GLY A 93 -15.82 -19.11 -16.08
N ASN A 94 -16.02 -19.76 -17.22
CA ASN A 94 -17.26 -20.51 -17.53
C ASN A 94 -17.32 -21.92 -16.90
N ARG A 95 -16.74 -22.08 -15.69
CA ARG A 95 -16.36 -23.35 -15.03
C ARG A 95 -15.39 -24.22 -15.84
N PRO A 96 -14.39 -24.87 -15.20
CA PRO A 96 -14.15 -25.01 -13.75
C PRO A 96 -13.49 -23.77 -13.09
N LEU A 97 -13.45 -23.76 -11.76
CA LEU A 97 -12.68 -22.79 -10.96
C LEU A 97 -11.19 -22.88 -11.28
N TYR A 98 -10.50 -21.74 -11.29
CA TYR A 98 -9.07 -21.68 -11.56
C TYR A 98 -8.26 -21.87 -10.28
N ASN A 99 -7.18 -22.63 -10.40
CA ASN A 99 -6.14 -22.75 -9.38
C ASN A 99 -4.89 -21.93 -9.77
N THR A 100 -5.01 -21.10 -10.80
CA THR A 100 -3.85 -20.50 -11.43
C THR A 100 -3.34 -19.31 -10.61
N VAL A 101 -2.01 -19.20 -10.55
CA VAL A 101 -1.29 -18.06 -9.98
C VAL A 101 -0.49 -17.42 -11.12
N TYR A 102 -0.86 -16.18 -11.44
CA TYR A 102 -0.14 -15.32 -12.37
C TYR A 102 0.58 -14.21 -11.62
N ARG A 103 1.68 -13.72 -12.20
CA ARG A 103 2.24 -12.40 -11.88
C ARG A 103 2.56 -11.62 -13.13
N THR A 104 2.55 -10.30 -13.03
CA THR A 104 3.09 -9.39 -14.04
C THR A 104 4.02 -8.36 -13.39
N LEU A 105 5.06 -7.96 -14.11
CA LEU A 105 5.95 -6.86 -13.75
C LEU A 105 5.28 -5.53 -14.13
N ILE A 106 5.26 -4.58 -13.20
CA ILE A 106 5.04 -3.19 -13.55
C ILE A 106 6.35 -2.65 -14.12
N ASN A 107 6.37 -2.29 -15.41
CA ASN A 107 7.59 -1.78 -16.04
C ASN A 107 8.06 -0.51 -15.29
N PRO A 108 9.30 -0.48 -14.77
CA PRO A 108 9.76 0.60 -13.91
C PRO A 108 9.91 1.95 -14.63
N THR A 109 9.98 1.95 -15.96
CA THR A 109 10.14 3.15 -16.78
C THR A 109 8.80 3.67 -17.29
N THR A 110 7.97 2.78 -17.85
CA THR A 110 6.72 3.16 -18.53
C THR A 110 5.48 2.98 -17.66
N GLY A 111 5.56 2.11 -16.67
CA GLY A 111 4.45 1.66 -15.83
C GLY A 111 3.45 0.76 -16.51
N ASN A 112 3.70 0.35 -17.73
CA ASN A 112 2.85 -0.64 -18.38
C ASN A 112 3.03 -2.01 -17.71
N LEU A 113 1.92 -2.73 -17.55
CA LEU A 113 1.99 -4.12 -17.10
C LEU A 113 2.54 -5.00 -18.22
N GLY A 114 3.58 -5.78 -17.90
CA GLY A 114 4.11 -6.81 -18.80
C GLY A 114 3.21 -8.05 -18.86
N THR A 115 3.62 -9.05 -19.63
CA THR A 115 2.86 -10.31 -19.75
C THR A 115 2.62 -10.98 -18.40
N PHE A 116 1.39 -11.41 -18.14
CA PHE A 116 1.07 -12.26 -17.00
C PHE A 116 1.67 -13.65 -17.19
N SER A 117 2.57 -14.04 -16.28
CA SER A 117 3.33 -15.27 -16.35
C SER A 117 3.10 -16.15 -15.12
N LYS A 118 3.17 -17.47 -15.33
CA LYS A 118 3.18 -18.48 -14.26
C LYS A 118 4.60 -18.87 -13.83
N THR A 119 5.63 -18.38 -14.53
CA THR A 119 7.03 -18.79 -14.32
C THR A 119 7.51 -18.41 -12.92
N GLY A 120 8.05 -19.41 -12.21
CA GLY A 120 8.52 -19.25 -10.83
C GLY A 120 7.39 -19.16 -9.81
N LEU A 121 6.15 -19.54 -10.17
CA LEU A 121 4.99 -19.49 -9.29
C LEU A 121 4.39 -20.89 -9.13
N THR A 122 4.40 -21.41 -7.90
CA THR A 122 3.62 -22.61 -7.61
C THR A 122 2.13 -22.28 -7.64
N GLN A 123 1.37 -23.06 -8.41
CA GLN A 123 -0.07 -22.87 -8.57
C GLN A 123 -0.84 -23.29 -7.31
N LEU A 124 -2.07 -22.80 -7.14
CA LEU A 124 -2.90 -23.15 -5.99
C LEU A 124 -3.18 -24.66 -5.96
N PRO A 125 -3.27 -25.28 -4.77
CA PRO A 125 -3.55 -26.71 -4.65
C PRO A 125 -4.91 -27.15 -5.20
N LYS A 126 -5.88 -26.23 -5.25
CA LYS A 126 -7.22 -26.45 -5.80
C LYS A 126 -7.73 -25.20 -6.51
N GLY A 127 -8.73 -25.37 -7.38
CA GLY A 127 -9.49 -24.25 -7.90
C GLY A 127 -10.29 -23.58 -6.78
N THR A 128 -10.28 -22.25 -6.74
CA THR A 128 -10.99 -21.49 -5.70
C THR A 128 -11.21 -20.06 -6.17
N GLU A 129 -12.24 -19.43 -5.65
CA GLU A 129 -12.59 -18.04 -5.86
C GLU A 129 -12.84 -17.36 -4.50
N THR A 130 -12.99 -16.03 -4.50
CA THR A 130 -13.53 -15.23 -3.37
C THR A 130 -12.86 -15.46 -1.99
N HIS A 131 -11.67 -16.07 -1.99
CA HIS A 131 -10.81 -16.31 -0.84
C HIS A 131 -10.08 -15.04 -0.42
N ALA A 132 -9.76 -14.91 0.86
CA ALA A 132 -8.89 -13.84 1.31
C ALA A 132 -7.42 -14.14 1.01
N LEU A 133 -6.68 -13.08 0.65
CA LEU A 133 -5.22 -13.09 0.62
C LEU A 133 -4.66 -12.21 1.73
N VAL A 134 -3.68 -12.75 2.45
CA VAL A 134 -2.96 -12.04 3.50
C VAL A 134 -1.46 -12.15 3.26
N LEU A 135 -0.76 -11.02 3.31
CA LEU A 135 0.70 -10.95 3.22
C LEU A 135 1.29 -10.66 4.60
N ALA A 136 2.37 -11.33 4.96
CA ALA A 136 3.12 -11.03 6.17
C ALA A 136 4.61 -11.32 6.01
N THR A 137 5.45 -10.47 6.58
CA THR A 137 6.89 -10.72 6.71
C THR A 137 7.19 -11.16 8.14
N ILE A 138 7.70 -12.37 8.32
CA ILE A 138 8.03 -12.98 9.62
C ILE A 138 9.47 -13.47 9.55
N ASN A 139 10.33 -13.06 10.49
CA ASN A 139 11.76 -13.39 10.51
C ASN A 139 12.45 -13.21 9.15
N SER A 140 12.23 -12.05 8.53
CA SER A 140 12.79 -11.68 7.21
C SER A 140 12.35 -12.57 6.04
N LYS A 141 11.36 -13.45 6.23
CA LYS A 141 10.73 -14.24 5.17
C LYS A 141 9.36 -13.68 4.86
N ASN A 142 9.04 -13.58 3.57
CA ASN A 142 7.72 -13.13 3.13
C ASN A 142 6.81 -14.33 2.94
N TYR A 143 5.60 -14.22 3.46
CA TYR A 143 4.57 -15.24 3.37
C TYR A 143 3.31 -14.66 2.75
N ILE A 144 2.61 -15.53 2.02
CA ILE A 144 1.25 -15.32 1.58
C ILE A 144 0.36 -16.42 2.16
N TYR A 145 -0.81 -16.03 2.63
CA TYR A 145 -1.85 -16.93 3.11
C TYR A 145 -3.07 -16.78 2.22
N MET A 146 -3.59 -17.91 1.77
CA MET A 146 -4.90 -18.03 1.15
C MET A 146 -5.85 -18.62 2.18
N ILE A 147 -6.92 -17.90 2.50
CA ILE A 147 -7.80 -18.22 3.62
C ILE A 147 -9.23 -18.36 3.08
N GLY A 148 -9.84 -19.53 3.27
CA GLY A 148 -11.21 -19.83 2.86
C GLY A 148 -11.46 -19.71 1.35
N GLY A 149 -12.67 -19.25 0.99
CA GLY A 149 -13.17 -19.13 -0.38
C GLY A 149 -13.93 -20.37 -0.83
N ASP A 150 -14.97 -20.18 -1.65
CA ASP A 150 -15.89 -21.27 -2.08
C ASP A 150 -16.43 -22.09 -0.89
N GLY A 151 -16.77 -21.37 0.19
CA GLY A 151 -17.22 -21.97 1.45
C GLY A 151 -16.16 -22.77 2.21
N ASP A 152 -14.89 -22.82 1.81
CA ASP A 152 -13.87 -23.58 2.53
C ASP A 152 -13.43 -22.86 3.84
N LYS A 153 -12.93 -23.64 4.79
CA LYS A 153 -12.29 -23.18 6.04
C LYS A 153 -10.76 -23.21 5.99
N THR A 154 -10.20 -23.82 4.96
CA THR A 154 -8.78 -24.16 4.87
C THR A 154 -7.90 -22.91 4.75
N VAL A 155 -6.73 -22.95 5.40
CA VAL A 155 -5.67 -21.94 5.24
C VAL A 155 -4.45 -22.58 4.59
N TYR A 156 -4.11 -22.09 3.41
CA TYR A 156 -2.88 -22.44 2.73
C TYR A 156 -1.86 -21.32 2.91
N ARG A 157 -0.60 -21.69 3.08
CA ARG A 157 0.51 -20.73 3.15
C ARG A 157 1.57 -21.05 2.10
N SER A 158 2.11 -20.03 1.47
CA SER A 158 3.33 -20.12 0.64
C SER A 158 4.35 -19.04 1.04
N THR A 159 5.61 -19.25 0.67
CA THR A 159 6.68 -18.26 0.79
C THR A 159 6.82 -17.47 -0.51
N ILE A 160 7.19 -16.20 -0.39
CA ILE A 160 7.60 -15.38 -1.53
C ILE A 160 9.08 -15.01 -1.37
N ASP A 161 9.89 -15.33 -2.36
CA ASP A 161 11.31 -14.98 -2.36
C ASP A 161 11.47 -13.45 -2.42
N SER A 162 12.23 -12.87 -1.48
CA SER A 162 12.39 -11.42 -1.37
C SER A 162 13.22 -10.80 -2.50
N SER A 163 14.05 -11.60 -3.17
CA SER A 163 14.95 -11.17 -4.24
C SER A 163 14.35 -11.34 -5.63
N THR A 164 13.43 -12.28 -5.82
CA THR A 164 12.86 -12.56 -7.15
C THR A 164 11.34 -12.38 -7.21
N GLY A 165 10.65 -12.38 -6.07
CA GLY A 165 9.19 -12.40 -6.01
C GLY A 165 8.58 -13.73 -6.44
N GLU A 166 9.35 -14.81 -6.52
CA GLU A 166 8.88 -16.14 -6.87
C GLU A 166 8.13 -16.78 -5.70
N MET A 167 7.14 -17.62 -6.01
CA MET A 167 6.23 -18.20 -5.03
C MET A 167 6.48 -19.70 -4.88
N GLY A 168 6.83 -20.09 -3.65
CA GLY A 168 7.11 -21.48 -3.27
C GLY A 168 5.86 -22.35 -3.18
N PRO A 169 6.01 -23.61 -2.75
CA PRO A 169 4.89 -24.53 -2.61
C PRO A 169 3.90 -24.10 -1.52
N TRP A 170 2.62 -24.33 -1.78
CA TRP A 170 1.54 -24.11 -0.81
C TRP A 170 1.48 -25.26 0.19
N THR A 171 1.41 -24.95 1.49
CA THR A 171 1.36 -25.94 2.56
C THR A 171 0.18 -25.71 3.50
N LEU A 172 -0.41 -26.82 3.93
CA LEU A 172 -1.39 -26.90 5.03
C LEU A 172 -0.73 -27.22 6.37
N LYS A 173 0.49 -27.75 6.35
CA LYS A 173 1.13 -28.28 7.54
C LYS A 173 1.34 -27.16 8.56
N GLY A 174 0.76 -27.34 9.73
CA GLY A 174 0.84 -26.39 10.84
C GLY A 174 -0.04 -25.15 10.72
N GLN A 175 -0.89 -25.03 9.68
CA GLN A 175 -1.86 -23.94 9.59
C GLN A 175 -3.13 -24.30 10.35
N ALA A 176 -3.62 -23.38 11.19
CA ALA A 176 -4.97 -23.48 11.71
C ALA A 176 -6.00 -23.17 10.62
N GLU A 177 -7.16 -23.82 10.70
CA GLU A 177 -8.31 -23.55 9.83
C GLU A 177 -9.23 -22.49 10.43
N LEU A 178 -10.05 -21.86 9.59
CA LEU A 178 -11.19 -21.08 10.04
C LEU A 178 -12.15 -21.98 10.85
N PRO A 179 -12.85 -21.45 11.86
CA PRO A 179 -13.81 -22.24 12.63
C PRO A 179 -15.02 -22.69 11.80
N ILE A 180 -15.32 -21.97 10.72
CA ILE A 180 -16.37 -22.27 9.76
C ILE A 180 -15.87 -21.99 8.35
N GLY A 181 -16.46 -22.69 7.38
CA GLY A 181 -16.30 -22.40 5.97
C GLY A 181 -16.82 -21.01 5.63
N LEU A 182 -16.02 -20.20 4.93
CA LEU A 182 -16.37 -18.82 4.60
C LEU A 182 -16.06 -18.47 3.16
N ASP A 183 -17.01 -17.73 2.59
CA ASP A 183 -16.91 -17.10 1.30
C ASP A 183 -17.04 -15.57 1.43
N THR A 184 -16.47 -14.83 0.46
CA THR A 184 -16.58 -13.36 0.28
C THR A 184 -16.33 -12.54 1.55
N HIS A 185 -15.46 -13.06 2.41
CA HIS A 185 -15.09 -12.47 3.69
C HIS A 185 -13.96 -11.45 3.51
N MET A 186 -13.82 -10.58 4.50
CA MET A 186 -12.95 -9.40 4.42
C MET A 186 -11.71 -9.57 5.31
N PRO A 187 -10.48 -9.60 4.75
CA PRO A 187 -9.26 -9.71 5.53
C PRO A 187 -8.74 -8.36 6.02
N ALA A 188 -8.12 -8.35 7.19
CA ALA A 188 -7.25 -7.26 7.62
C ALA A 188 -6.01 -7.81 8.33
N VAL A 189 -4.94 -7.02 8.36
CA VAL A 189 -3.68 -7.38 9.03
C VAL A 189 -3.23 -6.22 9.90
N ALA A 190 -2.76 -6.52 11.11
CA ALA A 190 -2.17 -5.53 12.00
C ALA A 190 -0.91 -6.07 12.65
N LYS A 191 0.10 -5.22 12.78
CA LYS A 191 1.32 -5.50 13.53
C LYS A 191 1.28 -4.76 14.86
N VAL A 192 1.46 -5.49 15.95
CA VAL A 192 1.47 -4.98 17.32
C VAL A 192 2.75 -5.45 18.00
N GLY A 193 3.70 -4.54 18.17
CA GLY A 193 5.07 -4.89 18.55
C GLY A 193 5.71 -5.84 17.54
N THR A 194 6.12 -7.02 18.00
CA THR A 194 6.68 -8.10 17.16
C THR A 194 5.65 -9.07 16.61
N LYS A 195 4.39 -8.95 17.04
CA LYS A 195 3.30 -9.86 16.67
C LYS A 195 2.55 -9.36 15.45
N THR A 196 2.20 -10.26 14.55
CA THR A 196 1.36 -9.98 13.39
C THR A 196 0.04 -10.73 13.53
N TYR A 197 -1.06 -9.99 13.54
CA TYR A 197 -2.41 -10.53 13.67
C TYR A 197 -3.15 -10.44 12.34
N VAL A 198 -3.94 -11.46 12.07
CA VAL A 198 -4.84 -11.55 10.92
C VAL A 198 -6.26 -11.53 11.41
N TYR A 199 -7.11 -10.76 10.73
CA TYR A 199 -8.52 -10.66 11.01
C TYR A 199 -9.30 -11.10 9.79
N ILE A 200 -10.34 -11.89 10.01
CA ILE A 200 -11.30 -12.32 8.98
C ILE A 200 -12.68 -11.87 9.46
N MET A 201 -13.31 -11.01 8.67
CA MET A 201 -14.51 -10.28 9.07
C MET A 201 -15.65 -10.56 8.10
N GLY A 202 -16.84 -10.84 8.64
CA GLY A 202 -18.06 -11.04 7.86
C GLY A 202 -17.98 -12.28 6.96
N GLY A 203 -18.52 -12.14 5.74
CA GLY A 203 -18.62 -13.22 4.76
C GLY A 203 -19.89 -14.04 4.93
N ILE A 204 -20.01 -15.09 4.13
CA ILE A 204 -21.16 -15.98 4.07
C ILE A 204 -20.70 -17.44 4.23
N GLY A 205 -21.46 -18.25 4.96
CA GLY A 205 -21.17 -19.68 5.15
C GLY A 205 -21.61 -20.57 3.99
N GLU A 206 -21.15 -21.83 3.99
CA GLU A 206 -21.42 -22.86 2.96
C GLU A 206 -22.90 -23.07 2.61
N SER A 207 -23.82 -22.87 3.56
CA SER A 207 -25.26 -23.05 3.31
C SER A 207 -25.88 -21.97 2.43
N GLY A 208 -25.12 -20.91 2.09
CA GLY A 208 -25.58 -19.74 1.35
C GLY A 208 -26.67 -18.94 2.07
N ASN A 209 -27.10 -19.39 3.26
CA ASN A 209 -28.09 -18.89 4.25
C ASN A 209 -27.58 -17.97 5.38
N ASP A 210 -26.25 -17.89 5.58
CA ASP A 210 -25.68 -17.46 6.85
C ASP A 210 -24.61 -16.38 6.68
N VAL A 211 -25.06 -15.16 6.37
CA VAL A 211 -24.21 -13.96 6.34
C VAL A 211 -23.78 -13.62 7.76
N ARG A 212 -22.49 -13.41 7.96
CA ARG A 212 -21.88 -13.25 9.28
C ARG A 212 -21.58 -11.80 9.59
N LYS A 213 -21.63 -11.48 10.88
CA LYS A 213 -21.00 -10.26 11.46
C LYS A 213 -19.70 -10.57 12.19
N THR A 214 -19.29 -11.84 12.17
CA THR A 214 -18.25 -12.34 13.04
C THR A 214 -16.89 -11.78 12.67
N VAL A 215 -16.08 -11.46 13.68
CA VAL A 215 -14.67 -11.08 13.52
C VAL A 215 -13.81 -12.14 14.19
N TYR A 216 -13.12 -12.92 13.36
CA TYR A 216 -12.11 -13.87 13.80
C TYR A 216 -10.74 -13.21 13.78
N ARG A 217 -9.94 -13.49 14.80
CA ARG A 217 -8.53 -13.09 14.85
C ARG A 217 -7.63 -14.29 15.05
N ALA A 218 -6.55 -14.36 14.29
CA ALA A 218 -5.45 -15.30 14.50
C ALA A 218 -4.11 -14.56 14.67
N LEU A 219 -3.21 -15.13 15.46
CA LEU A 219 -1.81 -14.71 15.52
C LEU A 219 -1.02 -15.52 14.49
N ILE A 220 -0.22 -14.85 13.65
CA ILE A 220 0.81 -15.54 12.89
C ILE A 220 1.97 -15.82 13.84
N ASP A 221 2.33 -17.10 13.97
CA ASP A 221 3.43 -17.52 14.83
C ASP A 221 4.72 -16.77 14.42
N PRO A 222 5.34 -16.01 15.35
CA PRO A 222 6.42 -15.10 15.02
C PRO A 222 7.73 -15.82 14.70
N ILE A 223 7.80 -17.14 14.87
CA ILE A 223 8.99 -17.95 14.61
C ILE A 223 8.86 -18.65 13.26
N THR A 224 7.77 -19.39 13.11
CA THR A 224 7.52 -20.31 11.99
C THR A 224 6.75 -19.66 10.85
N GLY A 225 6.05 -18.56 11.10
CA GLY A 225 5.12 -17.96 10.15
C GLY A 225 3.91 -18.86 9.89
N ASN A 226 3.48 -19.68 10.83
CA ASN A 226 2.27 -20.48 10.69
C ASN A 226 1.05 -19.71 11.20
N MET A 227 -0.11 -19.89 10.56
CA MET A 227 -1.38 -19.36 11.05
C MET A 227 -1.79 -20.05 12.35
N GLY A 228 -1.92 -19.31 13.44
CA GLY A 228 -2.44 -19.79 14.71
C GLY A 228 -3.97 -19.87 14.73
N THR A 229 -4.53 -20.43 15.81
CA THR A 229 -5.98 -20.62 15.96
C THR A 229 -6.75 -19.31 15.86
N PHE A 230 -7.80 -19.31 15.03
CA PHE A 230 -8.76 -18.21 14.94
C PHE A 230 -9.67 -18.17 16.17
N SER A 231 -9.86 -16.98 16.73
CA SER A 231 -10.70 -16.76 17.91
C SER A 231 -11.52 -15.48 17.77
N THR A 232 -12.72 -15.49 18.34
CA THR A 232 -13.58 -14.30 18.50
C THR A 232 -13.40 -13.63 19.87
N ALA A 233 -12.64 -14.25 20.77
CA ALA A 233 -12.46 -13.77 22.14
C ALA A 233 -11.86 -12.36 22.16
N GLY A 234 -12.55 -11.43 22.83
CA GLY A 234 -12.14 -10.04 22.94
C GLY A 234 -12.22 -9.21 21.66
N GLN A 235 -12.77 -9.75 20.56
CA GLN A 235 -12.94 -9.01 19.31
C GLN A 235 -14.31 -8.31 19.30
N ALA A 236 -14.33 -7.01 18.97
CA ALA A 236 -15.58 -6.40 18.57
C ALA A 236 -16.08 -7.05 17.27
N GLN A 237 -17.39 -7.25 17.18
CA GLN A 237 -18.03 -7.82 16.00
C GLN A 237 -18.48 -6.70 15.05
N LEU A 238 -18.72 -7.02 13.78
CA LEU A 238 -19.29 -6.05 12.85
C LEU A 238 -20.70 -5.62 13.33
N PRO A 239 -21.10 -4.35 13.18
CA PRO A 239 -22.42 -3.89 13.63
C PRO A 239 -23.56 -4.51 12.82
N GLN A 240 -23.29 -4.92 11.59
CA GLN A 240 -24.23 -5.64 10.72
C GLN A 240 -23.54 -6.84 10.06
N ALA A 241 -24.31 -7.89 9.78
CA ALA A 241 -23.84 -9.01 9.00
C ALA A 241 -23.66 -8.57 7.54
N THR A 242 -22.52 -8.89 6.92
CA THR A 242 -22.22 -8.45 5.55
C THR A 242 -21.30 -9.43 4.84
N TYR A 243 -21.56 -9.63 3.55
CA TYR A 243 -20.70 -10.31 2.59
C TYR A 243 -20.53 -9.40 1.36
N TRP A 244 -19.56 -9.68 0.49
CA TRP A 244 -19.19 -8.79 -0.62
C TRP A 244 -18.83 -7.34 -0.22
N GLY A 245 -18.62 -7.09 1.07
CA GLY A 245 -17.99 -5.87 1.53
C GLY A 245 -16.51 -5.87 1.16
N ARG A 246 -15.84 -4.73 1.37
CA ARG A 246 -14.38 -4.69 1.34
C ARG A 246 -13.82 -4.13 2.62
N SER A 247 -12.70 -4.70 3.02
CA SER A 247 -11.84 -4.14 4.04
C SER A 247 -10.60 -3.50 3.45
N THR A 248 -10.09 -2.50 4.15
CA THR A 248 -8.74 -1.99 3.98
C THR A 248 -8.20 -1.51 5.32
N GLN A 249 -6.90 -1.28 5.42
CA GLN A 249 -6.29 -0.80 6.64
C GLN A 249 -5.25 0.27 6.37
N LEU A 250 -5.08 1.17 7.34
CA LEU A 250 -4.07 2.22 7.30
C LEU A 250 -3.50 2.43 8.70
N VAL A 251 -2.17 2.47 8.79
CA VAL A 251 -1.48 2.81 10.04
C VAL A 251 -1.37 4.33 10.13
N ILE A 252 -1.96 4.91 11.17
CA ILE A 252 -1.86 6.35 11.48
C ILE A 252 -1.38 6.48 12.91
N ASN A 253 -0.35 7.29 13.13
CA ASN A 253 0.28 7.50 14.45
C ASN A 253 0.80 6.23 15.16
N GLY A 254 0.93 5.11 14.43
CA GLY A 254 1.33 3.80 14.96
C GLY A 254 0.15 2.91 15.36
N GLU A 255 -1.07 3.34 15.13
CA GLU A 255 -2.29 2.55 15.34
C GLU A 255 -2.81 2.06 13.99
N THR A 256 -3.20 0.78 13.93
CA THR A 256 -3.83 0.21 12.73
C THR A 256 -5.32 0.53 12.75
N ASN A 257 -5.77 1.36 11.81
CA ASN A 257 -7.17 1.62 11.54
C ASN A 257 -7.64 0.65 10.46
N VAL A 258 -8.74 -0.05 10.72
CA VAL A 258 -9.38 -1.00 9.80
C VAL A 258 -10.72 -0.42 9.38
N TYR A 259 -10.95 -0.37 8.07
CA TYR A 259 -12.17 0.13 7.48
C TYR A 259 -12.94 -1.02 6.85
N VAL A 260 -14.25 -1.05 7.06
CA VAL A 260 -15.19 -1.99 6.42
C VAL A 260 -16.22 -1.15 5.68
N ILE A 261 -16.29 -1.36 4.37
CA ILE A 261 -17.00 -0.49 3.44
C ILE A 261 -18.02 -1.35 2.69
N GLY A 262 -19.24 -0.84 2.53
CA GLY A 262 -20.30 -1.42 1.69
C GLY A 262 -20.68 -2.88 2.01
N GLY A 263 -20.95 -3.64 0.96
CA GLY A 263 -21.36 -5.05 1.02
C GLY A 263 -22.87 -5.20 1.04
N SER A 264 -23.35 -6.41 1.33
CA SER A 264 -24.76 -6.72 1.35
C SER A 264 -25.13 -7.81 2.35
N ASN A 265 -26.43 -7.98 2.53
CA ASN A 265 -27.04 -9.11 3.21
C ASN A 265 -28.32 -9.46 2.47
N TYR A 266 -28.32 -10.59 1.75
CA TYR A 266 -29.44 -11.09 0.95
C TYR A 266 -30.20 -10.01 0.15
N GLY A 267 -29.54 -9.42 -0.84
CA GLY A 267 -30.13 -8.41 -1.72
C GLY A 267 -30.27 -7.02 -1.08
N THR A 268 -30.04 -6.88 0.22
CA THR A 268 -29.95 -5.58 0.88
C THR A 268 -28.51 -5.09 0.86
N ARG A 269 -28.19 -4.20 -0.08
CA ARG A 269 -26.88 -3.56 -0.20
C ARG A 269 -26.70 -2.44 0.83
N TYR A 270 -25.46 -2.18 1.20
CA TYR A 270 -25.09 -1.18 2.19
C TYR A 270 -24.22 -0.08 1.57
N ASN A 271 -24.33 1.13 2.11
CA ASN A 271 -23.46 2.26 1.79
C ASN A 271 -22.54 2.63 2.97
N THR A 272 -22.56 1.79 4.01
CA THR A 272 -21.95 2.12 5.29
C THR A 272 -20.43 2.00 5.22
N VAL A 273 -19.75 2.91 5.90
CA VAL A 273 -18.31 2.89 6.16
C VAL A 273 -18.11 2.85 7.65
N TYR A 274 -17.59 1.72 8.13
CA TYR A 274 -17.18 1.54 9.51
C TYR A 274 -15.67 1.68 9.64
N LYS A 275 -15.22 2.26 10.74
CA LYS A 275 -13.84 2.26 11.19
C LYS A 275 -13.74 1.57 12.54
N ALA A 276 -12.73 0.72 12.71
CA ALA A 276 -12.28 0.21 13.99
C ALA A 276 -10.77 0.42 14.13
N THR A 277 -10.29 0.59 15.35
CA THR A 277 -8.86 0.67 15.64
C THR A 277 -8.42 -0.59 16.36
N VAL A 278 -7.33 -1.19 15.92
CA VAL A 278 -6.73 -2.34 16.59
C VAL A 278 -6.05 -1.87 17.86
N ASN A 279 -6.36 -2.53 18.98
CA ASN A 279 -5.74 -2.21 20.25
C ASN A 279 -4.20 -2.41 20.17
N PRO A 280 -3.39 -1.36 20.42
CA PRO A 280 -1.94 -1.40 20.20
C PRO A 280 -1.17 -2.22 21.25
N THR A 281 -1.85 -2.80 22.24
CA THR A 281 -1.25 -3.67 23.25
C THR A 281 -1.69 -5.13 23.06
N THR A 282 -2.99 -5.36 22.92
CA THR A 282 -3.55 -6.71 22.87
C THR A 282 -3.71 -7.25 21.44
N GLY A 283 -3.72 -6.36 20.44
CA GLY A 283 -4.09 -6.72 19.07
C GLY A 283 -5.54 -7.17 18.95
N ASN A 284 -6.44 -6.76 19.85
CA ASN A 284 -7.88 -7.01 19.67
C ASN A 284 -8.48 -5.95 18.74
N MET A 285 -9.45 -6.35 17.92
CA MET A 285 -10.25 -5.42 17.12
C MET A 285 -11.15 -4.57 18.04
N GLY A 286 -10.99 -3.25 17.98
CA GLY A 286 -11.86 -2.31 18.67
C GLY A 286 -13.25 -2.18 18.03
N THR A 287 -14.14 -1.43 18.68
CA THR A 287 -15.51 -1.23 18.20
C THR A 287 -15.54 -0.55 16.83
N PHE A 288 -16.30 -1.15 15.90
CA PHE A 288 -16.61 -0.54 14.62
C PHE A 288 -17.61 0.59 14.78
N SER A 289 -17.31 1.75 14.21
CA SER A 289 -18.15 2.95 14.30
C SER A 289 -18.26 3.68 12.97
N THR A 290 -19.42 4.25 12.69
CA THR A 290 -19.64 5.22 11.61
C THR A 290 -19.38 6.66 12.05
N ALA A 291 -19.15 6.90 13.35
CA ALA A 291 -18.91 8.23 13.88
C ALA A 291 -17.67 8.85 13.22
N GLY A 292 -17.84 10.06 12.70
CA GLY A 292 -16.79 10.78 11.96
C GLY A 292 -16.45 10.20 10.59
N GLN A 293 -17.14 9.15 10.11
CA GLN A 293 -16.88 8.56 8.79
C GLN A 293 -17.88 9.09 7.76
N GLY A 294 -17.39 9.62 6.65
CA GLY A 294 -18.18 9.80 5.44
C GLY A 294 -18.71 8.45 4.98
N GLN A 295 -20.01 8.39 4.66
CA GLN A 295 -20.66 7.19 4.14
C GLN A 295 -20.71 7.26 2.62
N LEU A 296 -20.79 6.10 1.95
CA LEU A 296 -20.89 6.08 0.49
C LEU A 296 -22.19 6.75 0.02
N PRO A 297 -22.18 7.47 -1.11
CA PRO A 297 -23.39 8.08 -1.66
C PRO A 297 -24.43 7.06 -2.15
N ILE A 298 -24.00 5.82 -2.42
CA ILE A 298 -24.84 4.74 -2.93
C ILE A 298 -24.65 3.46 -2.13
N LYS A 299 -25.69 2.63 -2.10
CA LYS A 299 -25.63 1.26 -1.56
C LYS A 299 -25.02 0.33 -2.59
N ILE A 300 -23.93 -0.33 -2.25
CA ILE A 300 -23.12 -1.08 -3.21
C ILE A 300 -22.39 -2.24 -2.54
N GLU A 301 -22.23 -3.32 -3.29
CA GLU A 301 -21.44 -4.49 -2.91
C GLU A 301 -20.37 -4.78 -3.97
N ALA A 302 -19.47 -5.73 -3.69
CA ALA A 302 -18.44 -6.26 -4.59
C ALA A 302 -17.40 -5.25 -5.11
N MET A 303 -17.57 -3.94 -4.85
CA MET A 303 -16.67 -2.84 -5.20
C MET A 303 -15.20 -3.11 -4.83
N HIS A 304 -14.28 -2.35 -5.41
CA HIS A 304 -12.88 -2.33 -4.99
C HIS A 304 -12.58 -1.12 -4.14
N VAL A 305 -11.71 -1.30 -3.14
CA VAL A 305 -11.25 -0.22 -2.29
C VAL A 305 -9.73 -0.18 -2.29
N HIS A 306 -9.16 1.02 -2.36
CA HIS A 306 -7.71 1.20 -2.30
C HIS A 306 -7.37 2.52 -1.63
N ILE A 307 -6.36 2.51 -0.76
CA ILE A 307 -5.85 3.73 -0.14
C ILE A 307 -4.60 4.16 -0.89
N ALA A 308 -4.58 5.43 -1.33
CA ALA A 308 -3.42 6.04 -1.95
C ALA A 308 -3.05 7.34 -1.25
N SER A 309 -1.76 7.53 -1.00
CA SER A 309 -1.23 8.79 -0.49
C SER A 309 -0.84 9.68 -1.67
N ILE A 310 -1.38 10.89 -1.70
CA ILE A 310 -1.17 11.87 -2.77
C ILE A 310 -0.81 13.19 -2.10
N ASN A 311 0.41 13.68 -2.36
CA ASN A 311 0.93 14.92 -1.79
C ASN A 311 0.81 14.99 -0.25
N GLY A 312 1.07 13.89 0.45
CA GLY A 312 0.95 13.77 1.91
C GLY A 312 -0.48 13.67 2.46
N THR A 313 -1.50 13.61 1.60
CA THR A 313 -2.89 13.31 2.01
C THR A 313 -3.25 11.90 1.62
N ASN A 314 -3.78 11.12 2.56
CA ASN A 314 -4.31 9.79 2.25
C ASN A 314 -5.72 9.92 1.67
N TYR A 315 -6.01 9.14 0.64
CA TYR A 315 -7.33 9.10 0.02
C TYR A 315 -7.80 7.65 -0.08
N LEU A 316 -9.04 7.41 0.34
CA LEU A 316 -9.75 6.18 0.05
C LEU A 316 -10.41 6.32 -1.32
N TYR A 317 -10.10 5.39 -2.22
CA TYR A 317 -10.79 5.20 -3.49
C TYR A 317 -11.73 4.02 -3.38
N VAL A 318 -12.94 4.18 -3.91
CA VAL A 318 -13.93 3.11 -4.08
C VAL A 318 -14.30 3.06 -5.55
N VAL A 319 -14.13 1.91 -6.19
CA VAL A 319 -14.23 1.79 -7.66
C VAL A 319 -15.13 0.62 -8.02
N GLY A 320 -16.09 0.88 -8.91
CA GLY A 320 -17.06 -0.12 -9.37
C GLY A 320 -17.93 -0.66 -8.24
N GLY A 321 -18.35 -1.91 -8.39
CA GLY A 321 -19.24 -2.69 -7.54
C GLY A 321 -20.55 -3.02 -8.24
N ASP A 322 -21.47 -3.63 -7.49
CA ASP A 322 -22.81 -3.98 -7.94
C ASP A 322 -23.88 -3.21 -7.14
N THR A 323 -24.82 -2.60 -7.87
CA THR A 323 -26.00 -1.89 -7.34
C THR A 323 -27.32 -2.57 -7.72
N GLY A 324 -27.25 -3.79 -8.26
CA GLY A 324 -28.28 -4.49 -9.04
C GLY A 324 -27.93 -4.58 -10.52
N ARG A 325 -26.87 -3.87 -10.92
CA ARG A 325 -26.14 -3.88 -12.18
C ARG A 325 -24.71 -3.45 -11.89
N THR A 326 -23.77 -3.87 -12.72
CA THR A 326 -22.39 -3.40 -12.72
C THR A 326 -22.32 -1.86 -12.70
N SER A 327 -21.76 -1.32 -11.62
CA SER A 327 -21.54 0.11 -11.42
C SER A 327 -20.29 0.55 -12.17
N SER A 328 -20.40 1.67 -12.88
CA SER A 328 -19.25 2.35 -13.49
C SER A 328 -18.72 3.52 -12.66
N THR A 329 -19.25 3.73 -11.46
CA THR A 329 -18.95 4.94 -10.67
C THR A 329 -17.77 4.67 -9.75
N ALA A 330 -16.89 5.66 -9.61
CA ALA A 330 -15.87 5.66 -8.58
C ALA A 330 -16.04 6.86 -7.63
N TYR A 331 -15.59 6.67 -6.41
CA TYR A 331 -15.64 7.66 -5.35
C TYR A 331 -14.26 7.82 -4.72
N LYS A 332 -14.01 9.00 -4.19
CA LYS A 332 -12.79 9.34 -3.46
C LYS A 332 -13.14 10.13 -2.22
N ALA A 333 -12.52 9.82 -1.09
CA ALA A 333 -12.62 10.61 0.13
C ALA A 333 -11.24 10.81 0.76
N PRO A 334 -10.91 12.01 1.28
CA PRO A 334 -9.69 12.20 2.06
C PRO A 334 -9.78 11.42 3.38
N ILE A 335 -8.63 10.99 3.89
CA ILE A 335 -8.48 10.41 5.22
C ILE A 335 -7.64 11.38 6.04
N ASP A 336 -8.21 11.87 7.14
CA ASP A 336 -7.55 12.85 8.01
C ASP A 336 -6.43 12.22 8.87
N SER A 337 -5.73 13.06 9.64
CA SER A 337 -4.65 12.63 10.56
C SER A 337 -5.11 11.80 11.76
N SER A 338 -6.42 11.68 11.98
CA SER A 338 -7.02 10.76 12.96
C SER A 338 -7.44 9.44 12.32
N GLY A 339 -7.36 9.32 11.00
CA GLY A 339 -7.84 8.17 10.25
C GLY A 339 -9.35 8.18 10.04
N ASN A 340 -10.01 9.34 10.06
CA ASN A 340 -11.42 9.41 9.68
C ASN A 340 -11.54 9.71 8.19
N ILE A 341 -12.45 8.98 7.54
CA ILE A 341 -12.77 9.19 6.13
C ILE A 341 -13.71 10.39 6.03
N GLY A 342 -13.33 11.39 5.22
CA GLY A 342 -14.14 12.56 4.93
C GLY A 342 -15.26 12.29 3.94
N THR A 343 -15.87 13.35 3.41
CA THR A 343 -16.95 13.23 2.42
C THR A 343 -16.45 12.61 1.11
N PHE A 344 -17.24 11.68 0.56
CA PHE A 344 -16.97 11.11 -0.75
C PHE A 344 -17.36 12.07 -1.87
N THR A 345 -16.41 12.31 -2.77
CA THR A 345 -16.61 12.95 -4.06
C THR A 345 -16.74 11.90 -5.15
N THR A 346 -17.68 12.08 -6.07
CA THR A 346 -17.84 11.21 -7.24
C THR A 346 -16.79 11.55 -8.30
N LEU A 347 -16.01 10.55 -8.70
CA LEU A 347 -15.09 10.64 -9.82
C LEU A 347 -15.86 10.39 -11.12
N ARG A 348 -15.81 11.33 -12.07
CA ARG A 348 -16.48 11.16 -13.36
C ARG A 348 -15.60 10.34 -14.30
N ASN A 349 -15.92 9.06 -14.49
CA ASN A 349 -15.35 8.27 -15.58
C ASN A 349 -16.31 7.16 -16.05
N SER A 350 -16.68 7.17 -17.33
CA SER A 350 -17.67 6.26 -17.93
C SER A 350 -17.16 4.84 -18.21
N THR A 351 -15.86 4.56 -18.03
CA THR A 351 -15.25 3.25 -18.35
C THR A 351 -15.04 2.31 -17.15
N LEU A 352 -15.37 2.74 -15.92
CA LEU A 352 -15.04 2.04 -14.68
C LEU A 352 -16.01 0.91 -14.31
N LYS A 353 -16.40 0.03 -15.24
CA LYS A 353 -17.24 -1.13 -14.89
C LYS A 353 -16.39 -2.21 -14.25
N THR A 354 -16.64 -2.58 -13.00
CA THR A 354 -15.99 -3.73 -12.35
C THR A 354 -16.85 -4.15 -11.18
N ASP A 355 -17.10 -5.42 -11.03
CA ASP A 355 -17.79 -6.02 -9.88
C ASP A 355 -16.84 -6.94 -9.12
N GLU A 356 -15.79 -7.49 -9.75
CA GLU A 356 -14.88 -8.43 -9.10
C GLU A 356 -13.46 -8.34 -9.67
N GLY A 357 -12.40 -8.37 -8.85
CA GLY A 357 -11.03 -8.09 -9.31
C GLY A 357 -10.14 -7.32 -8.33
N GLY A 358 -9.35 -6.34 -8.82
CA GLY A 358 -8.37 -5.62 -7.99
C GLY A 358 -8.04 -4.20 -8.44
N VAL A 359 -7.76 -3.32 -7.47
CA VAL A 359 -7.32 -1.94 -7.70
C VAL A 359 -6.02 -1.68 -6.96
N PHE A 360 -5.05 -1.08 -7.64
CA PHE A 360 -3.73 -0.77 -7.07
C PHE A 360 -3.24 0.59 -7.55
N THR A 361 -2.46 1.30 -6.74
CA THR A 361 -1.68 2.45 -7.23
C THR A 361 -0.19 2.13 -7.32
N HIS A 362 0.56 2.81 -8.18
CA HIS A 362 2.02 2.77 -8.20
C HIS A 362 2.59 4.10 -8.69
N VAL A 363 3.76 4.48 -8.17
CA VAL A 363 4.41 5.76 -8.48
C VAL A 363 5.55 5.51 -9.47
N ILE A 364 5.54 6.22 -10.61
CA ILE A 364 6.59 6.11 -11.63
C ILE A 364 6.89 7.49 -12.19
N GLY A 365 8.17 7.88 -12.18
CA GLY A 365 8.59 9.21 -12.66
C GLY A 365 7.85 10.36 -11.96
N GLY A 366 7.50 10.17 -10.68
CA GLY A 366 6.69 11.11 -9.90
C GLY A 366 5.19 11.06 -10.19
N LYS A 367 4.70 10.30 -11.18
CA LYS A 367 3.26 10.20 -11.46
C LYS A 367 2.64 9.06 -10.67
N ILE A 368 1.42 9.26 -10.15
CA ILE A 368 0.64 8.16 -9.58
C ILE A 368 -0.22 7.56 -10.66
N TYR A 369 -0.04 6.27 -10.88
CA TYR A 369 -0.89 5.45 -11.72
C TYR A 369 -1.84 4.63 -10.86
N MET A 370 -3.08 4.47 -11.30
CA MET A 370 -4.02 3.49 -10.76
C MET A 370 -4.23 2.40 -11.79
N TYR A 371 -4.00 1.16 -11.37
CA TYR A 371 -4.24 -0.06 -12.12
C TYR A 371 -5.56 -0.63 -11.66
N LEU A 372 -6.38 -1.00 -12.63
CA LEU A 372 -7.61 -1.72 -12.43
C LEU A 372 -7.50 -3.06 -13.15
N LEU A 373 -7.65 -4.14 -12.40
CA LEU A 373 -7.88 -5.48 -12.92
C LEU A 373 -9.37 -5.74 -12.74
N ARG A 374 -10.12 -5.56 -13.81
CA ARG A 374 -11.56 -5.81 -13.89
C ARG A 374 -11.78 -7.28 -14.19
N GLY A 375 -12.61 -7.94 -13.41
CA GLY A 375 -13.38 -9.13 -13.75
C GLY A 375 -14.87 -8.77 -13.71
N SER A 376 -15.69 -9.48 -14.49
CA SER A 376 -17.13 -9.27 -14.49
C SER A 376 -17.92 -10.51 -14.86
N ASP A 377 -18.93 -10.80 -14.05
CA ASP A 377 -19.82 -11.97 -14.17
C ASP A 377 -20.72 -11.84 -15.39
N ASP A 378 -21.24 -10.62 -15.62
CA ASP A 378 -22.23 -10.30 -16.66
C ASP A 378 -21.79 -10.73 -18.08
N ASN A 379 -20.49 -10.84 -18.34
CA ASN A 379 -19.96 -11.22 -19.65
C ASN A 379 -18.73 -12.15 -19.58
N ASN A 380 -18.37 -12.65 -18.40
CA ASN A 380 -17.11 -13.33 -18.13
C ASN A 380 -15.92 -12.62 -18.81
N THR A 381 -15.76 -11.32 -18.54
CA THR A 381 -14.71 -10.49 -19.16
C THR A 381 -13.66 -10.09 -18.15
N THR A 382 -12.40 -10.00 -18.61
CA THR A 382 -11.31 -9.46 -17.80
C THR A 382 -10.55 -8.38 -18.53
N ASP A 383 -10.46 -7.21 -17.92
CA ASP A 383 -9.75 -6.08 -18.49
C ASP A 383 -8.70 -5.56 -17.50
N VAL A 384 -7.49 -5.37 -18.01
CA VAL A 384 -6.40 -4.72 -17.30
C VAL A 384 -6.26 -3.32 -17.87
N MET A 385 -6.49 -2.33 -17.03
CA MET A 385 -6.50 -0.93 -17.41
C MET A 385 -5.66 -0.11 -16.44
N ARG A 386 -5.19 1.04 -16.92
CA ARG A 386 -4.48 2.00 -16.10
C ARG A 386 -4.98 3.41 -16.36
N SER A 387 -5.03 4.22 -15.31
CA SER A 387 -5.28 5.66 -15.36
C SER A 387 -4.18 6.42 -14.63
N ILE A 388 -4.04 7.72 -14.94
CA ILE A 388 -3.18 8.64 -14.21
C ILE A 388 -4.03 9.32 -13.13
N VAL A 389 -3.68 9.13 -11.87
CA VAL A 389 -4.37 9.72 -10.71
C VAL A 389 -3.83 11.11 -10.38
N SER A 390 -2.52 11.29 -10.59
CA SER A 390 -1.80 12.56 -10.48
C SER A 390 -0.66 12.50 -11.48
N GLY A 391 -0.71 13.35 -12.49
CA GLY A 391 0.25 13.48 -13.59
C GLY A 391 1.07 14.77 -13.50
N SER A 392 0.75 15.66 -12.56
CA SER A 392 1.77 16.45 -11.89
C SER A 392 2.76 15.50 -11.22
N ALA A 393 4.05 15.63 -11.54
CA ALA A 393 5.09 14.89 -10.86
C ALA A 393 4.98 15.20 -9.36
N ILE A 394 4.62 14.20 -8.57
CA ILE A 394 5.06 14.09 -7.20
C ILE A 394 6.58 14.13 -7.28
N THR A 395 7.12 15.32 -7.12
CA THR A 395 8.54 15.51 -6.97
C THR A 395 8.88 14.85 -5.65
N GLY A 396 9.36 13.60 -5.73
CA GLY A 396 9.97 12.90 -4.62
C GLY A 396 10.94 13.87 -3.97
N SER A 397 10.60 14.29 -2.77
CA SER A 397 11.40 15.26 -2.04
C SER A 397 12.51 14.50 -1.37
N ASN A 398 13.73 14.99 -1.51
CA ASN A 398 14.86 14.45 -0.78
C ASN A 398 15.08 15.30 0.47
N LYS A 399 15.20 14.66 1.62
CA LYS A 399 15.58 15.31 2.87
C LYS A 399 16.76 14.60 3.48
N LYS A 400 17.79 15.39 3.75
CA LYS A 400 18.94 14.99 4.56
C LYS A 400 18.67 15.37 6.01
N ILE A 401 18.63 14.37 6.88
CA ILE A 401 18.45 14.55 8.32
C ILE A 401 19.77 14.20 8.99
N VAL A 402 20.42 15.19 9.59
CA VAL A 402 21.62 14.96 10.41
C VAL A 402 21.20 14.31 11.74
N ALA A 403 22.05 13.46 12.30
CA ALA A 403 21.82 12.94 13.64
C ALA A 403 21.62 14.09 14.64
N SER A 404 20.51 14.04 15.38
CA SER A 404 20.15 15.00 16.43
C SER A 404 20.95 14.77 17.71
N GLU A 405 21.32 13.52 17.98
CA GLU A 405 22.10 13.09 19.14
C GLU A 405 22.99 11.94 18.67
N ASP A 406 24.23 11.90 19.15
CA ASP A 406 25.06 10.71 19.03
C ASP A 406 26.07 10.56 20.17
N SER A 407 26.40 9.31 20.46
CA SER A 407 27.39 8.98 21.48
C SER A 407 27.82 7.53 21.29
N TYR A 408 28.84 7.12 22.02
CA TYR A 408 29.17 5.71 22.14
C TYR A 408 29.39 5.35 23.61
N ALA A 409 29.18 4.08 23.93
CA ALA A 409 29.39 3.53 25.26
C ALA A 409 30.47 2.46 25.19
N ARG A 410 31.32 2.39 26.22
CA ARG A 410 32.40 1.40 26.30
C ARG A 410 32.29 0.58 27.57
N LYS A 411 32.41 -0.74 27.43
CA LYS A 411 32.32 -1.68 28.57
C LYS A 411 33.44 -1.49 29.59
N ASP A 412 34.64 -1.18 29.12
CA ASP A 412 35.84 -0.98 29.95
C ASP A 412 35.81 0.35 30.74
N GLN A 413 34.94 1.29 30.36
CA GLN A 413 34.77 2.58 31.05
C GLN A 413 33.29 2.86 31.31
N PRO A 414 32.64 2.11 32.21
CA PRO A 414 31.19 1.98 32.17
C PRO A 414 30.42 3.25 32.54
N ASN A 415 31.04 4.16 33.29
CA ASN A 415 30.45 5.43 33.72
C ASN A 415 30.91 6.64 32.88
N ALA A 416 31.88 6.46 31.98
CA ALA A 416 32.37 7.52 31.11
C ALA A 416 31.33 7.87 30.04
N LYS A 417 31.28 9.15 29.69
CA LYS A 417 30.34 9.71 28.71
C LYS A 417 31.14 10.23 27.53
N TYR A 418 30.64 10.00 26.33
CA TYR A 418 31.33 10.37 25.09
C TYR A 418 30.47 11.20 24.14
N GLY A 419 29.36 11.77 24.61
CA GLY A 419 28.67 12.83 23.87
C GLY A 419 29.63 14.01 23.63
N GLY A 420 29.58 14.61 22.44
CA GLY A 420 30.52 15.65 22.02
C GLY A 420 31.84 15.13 21.44
N SER A 421 32.11 13.83 21.49
CA SER A 421 33.26 13.24 20.80
C SER A 421 33.12 13.43 19.30
N VAL A 422 34.19 13.82 18.60
CA VAL A 422 34.20 13.94 17.12
C VAL A 422 34.21 12.58 16.40
N THR A 423 34.37 11.49 17.15
CA THR A 423 34.30 10.12 16.63
C THR A 423 33.30 9.27 17.39
N LEU A 424 32.66 8.36 16.67
CA LEU A 424 31.89 7.22 17.16
C LEU A 424 32.74 5.96 16.99
N ARG A 425 32.65 5.02 17.94
CA ARG A 425 33.46 3.81 17.94
C ARG A 425 32.59 2.58 18.12
N VAL A 426 32.91 1.53 17.36
CA VAL A 426 32.19 0.26 17.42
C VAL A 426 33.20 -0.88 17.45
N ASP A 427 33.19 -1.69 18.50
CA ASP A 427 34.15 -2.77 18.74
C ASP A 427 33.51 -3.87 19.60
N ALA A 428 34.04 -5.10 19.55
CA ALA A 428 33.62 -6.19 20.42
C ALA A 428 34.54 -6.40 21.63
N ASP A 429 35.81 -5.98 21.55
CA ASP A 429 36.77 -6.17 22.64
C ASP A 429 37.74 -4.98 22.84
N PRO A 430 37.55 -4.15 23.88
CA PRO A 430 36.36 -4.12 24.74
C PRO A 430 35.10 -3.80 23.93
N GLU A 431 33.93 -4.15 24.44
CA GLU A 431 32.67 -3.85 23.72
C GLU A 431 32.44 -2.33 23.67
N LEU A 432 32.37 -1.80 22.46
CA LEU A 432 32.02 -0.42 22.14
C LEU A 432 30.77 -0.37 21.26
N ILE A 433 29.76 0.36 21.71
CA ILE A 433 28.46 0.48 21.03
C ILE A 433 28.21 1.95 20.71
N SER A 434 28.01 2.27 19.44
CA SER A 434 27.62 3.62 19.02
C SER A 434 26.11 3.75 18.93
N TYR A 435 25.59 4.93 19.26
CA TYR A 435 24.17 5.28 19.32
C TYR A 435 23.92 6.53 18.47
N LEU A 436 22.85 6.51 17.68
CA LEU A 436 22.46 7.60 16.79
C LEU A 436 20.97 7.88 16.96
N LYS A 437 20.58 9.16 16.97
CA LYS A 437 19.17 9.55 16.96
C LYS A 437 18.85 10.49 15.81
N PHE A 438 17.75 10.27 15.13
CA PHE A 438 17.22 11.12 14.06
C PHE A 438 15.81 11.60 14.38
N ASP A 439 15.50 12.84 13.99
CA ASP A 439 14.17 13.42 14.15
C ASP A 439 13.42 13.43 12.81
N LEU A 440 12.38 12.59 12.69
CA LEU A 440 11.55 12.49 11.49
C LEU A 440 10.20 13.21 11.62
N THR A 441 10.01 14.07 12.64
CA THR A 441 8.75 14.81 12.87
C THR A 441 8.30 15.58 11.64
N SER A 442 9.24 16.20 10.94
CA SER A 442 8.99 16.92 9.67
C SER A 442 8.52 16.06 8.50
N LEU A 443 8.53 14.74 8.64
CA LEU A 443 8.03 13.77 7.67
C LEU A 443 6.68 13.17 8.11
N SER A 444 5.98 13.82 9.06
CA SER A 444 4.64 13.41 9.43
C SER A 444 3.73 13.39 8.20
N ASN A 445 2.92 12.33 8.07
CA ASN A 445 2.01 12.09 6.94
C ASN A 445 2.68 11.97 5.56
N LYS A 446 4.00 11.81 5.51
CA LYS A 446 4.73 11.53 4.27
C LYS A 446 4.94 10.03 4.09
N VAL A 447 4.86 9.58 2.84
CA VAL A 447 5.23 8.21 2.47
C VAL A 447 6.72 8.21 2.15
N ILE A 448 7.47 7.41 2.89
CA ILE A 448 8.91 7.26 2.68
C ILE A 448 9.13 6.21 1.58
N ASP A 449 9.77 6.64 0.50
CA ASP A 449 10.11 5.79 -0.64
C ASP A 449 11.41 5.04 -0.41
N LYS A 450 12.40 5.72 0.17
CA LYS A 450 13.74 5.19 0.47
C LYS A 450 14.33 5.94 1.65
N ALA A 451 15.06 5.23 2.52
CA ALA A 451 15.85 5.81 3.58
C ALA A 451 17.23 5.13 3.66
N VAL A 452 18.28 5.91 3.45
CA VAL A 452 19.68 5.44 3.47
C VAL A 452 20.41 6.10 4.64
N LEU A 453 20.88 5.29 5.58
CA LEU A 453 21.80 5.73 6.62
C LEU A 453 23.19 5.87 6.00
N LYS A 454 23.75 7.08 6.07
CA LYS A 454 25.11 7.39 5.61
C LYS A 454 26.02 7.64 6.79
N LEU A 455 27.11 6.90 6.84
CA LEU A 455 28.15 6.97 7.86
C LEU A 455 29.49 7.15 7.16
N LYS A 456 30.36 8.01 7.71
CA LYS A 456 31.72 8.18 7.21
C LYS A 456 32.68 7.46 8.15
N VAL A 457 33.57 6.63 7.60
CA VAL A 457 34.72 6.14 8.36
C VAL A 457 35.63 7.33 8.63
N ASP A 458 36.02 7.51 9.88
CA ASP A 458 36.88 8.62 10.27
C ASP A 458 38.19 8.61 9.46
N GLY A 459 38.76 9.80 9.24
CA GLY A 459 39.92 9.96 8.36
C GLY A 459 41.25 9.48 8.95
N ASN A 460 41.28 9.13 10.25
CA ASN A 460 42.49 8.61 10.88
C ASN A 460 42.88 7.26 10.28
N ALA A 461 44.19 7.04 10.07
CA ALA A 461 44.75 5.84 9.46
C ALA A 461 44.28 4.52 10.13
N ASN A 462 43.95 4.55 11.41
CA ASN A 462 43.51 3.38 12.18
C ASN A 462 41.99 3.23 12.28
N SER A 463 41.22 4.07 11.59
CA SER A 463 39.74 4.07 11.68
C SER A 463 39.06 3.00 10.83
N GLY A 464 39.78 2.47 9.83
CA GLY A 464 39.31 1.38 8.97
C GLY A 464 39.26 0.03 9.69
N SER A 465 38.52 -0.92 9.13
CA SER A 465 38.40 -2.27 9.66
C SER A 465 38.17 -3.28 8.53
N PRO A 466 38.75 -4.50 8.60
CA PRO A 466 38.39 -5.58 7.69
C PRO A 466 36.93 -6.03 7.85
N LEU A 467 36.27 -5.69 8.98
CA LEU A 467 34.89 -6.05 9.29
C LEU A 467 34.59 -7.55 9.07
N SER A 468 35.47 -8.42 9.56
CA SER A 468 35.41 -9.89 9.37
C SER A 468 34.09 -10.54 9.80
N LYS A 469 33.37 -9.93 10.74
CA LYS A 469 32.01 -10.33 11.17
C LYS A 469 30.94 -9.25 10.94
N GLY A 470 31.30 -8.12 10.34
CA GLY A 470 30.42 -6.99 10.07
C GLY A 470 29.98 -6.19 11.31
N VAL A 471 29.34 -5.05 11.06
CA VAL A 471 28.64 -4.25 12.07
C VAL A 471 27.15 -4.35 11.85
N ALA A 472 26.40 -4.72 12.89
CA ALA A 472 24.95 -4.72 12.85
C ALA A 472 24.41 -3.32 13.14
N VAL A 473 23.54 -2.81 12.26
CA VAL A 473 22.69 -1.65 12.54
C VAL A 473 21.43 -2.16 13.21
N ARG A 474 21.16 -1.69 14.42
CA ARG A 474 20.07 -2.18 15.26
C ARG A 474 19.07 -1.09 15.62
N SER A 475 17.80 -1.45 15.68
CA SER A 475 16.74 -0.59 16.19
C SER A 475 16.80 -0.45 17.71
N LEU A 476 16.35 0.70 18.22
CA LEU A 476 16.13 0.98 19.64
C LEU A 476 14.74 1.57 19.82
N GLU A 477 13.93 0.98 20.69
CA GLU A 477 12.61 1.54 21.04
C GLU A 477 12.74 2.70 22.03
N ASN A 478 13.77 2.71 22.86
CA ASN A 478 14.05 3.82 23.77
C ASN A 478 14.57 5.03 22.97
N ILE A 479 13.81 6.13 23.04
CA ILE A 479 14.12 7.43 22.42
C ILE A 479 14.47 8.52 23.45
N THR A 480 14.51 8.19 24.75
CA THR A 480 14.66 9.15 25.86
C THR A 480 16.10 9.40 26.28
N TRP A 481 17.06 8.58 25.84
CA TRP A 481 18.48 8.80 26.13
C TRP A 481 18.98 10.12 25.56
N THR A 482 19.99 10.74 26.17
CA THR A 482 20.67 11.94 25.64
C THR A 482 22.17 11.69 25.60
N GLU A 483 22.87 12.29 24.65
CA GLU A 483 24.32 12.12 24.52
C GLU A 483 25.10 12.64 25.73
N ALA A 484 24.57 13.66 26.41
CA ALA A 484 25.16 14.25 27.61
C ALA A 484 25.12 13.30 28.84
N THR A 485 24.26 12.29 28.81
CA THR A 485 24.08 11.35 29.92
C THR A 485 24.44 9.93 29.58
N LEU A 486 24.48 9.55 28.30
CA LEU A 486 24.71 8.18 27.88
C LEU A 486 26.11 7.70 28.29
N ASN A 487 26.14 6.57 28.98
CA ASN A 487 27.32 5.80 29.33
C ASN A 487 26.98 4.30 29.21
N TYR A 488 27.93 3.42 29.44
CA TYR A 488 27.66 1.98 29.31
C TYR A 488 26.66 1.48 30.34
N SER A 489 26.72 1.96 31.58
CA SER A 489 25.85 1.53 32.68
C SER A 489 24.36 1.86 32.43
N ASN A 490 24.06 2.97 31.74
CA ASN A 490 22.68 3.42 31.47
C ASN A 490 22.26 3.31 30.00
N ARG A 491 23.08 2.67 29.15
CA ARG A 491 22.83 2.57 27.70
C ARG A 491 21.51 1.84 27.41
N PRO A 492 20.74 2.28 26.39
CA PRO A 492 19.57 1.52 25.99
C PRO A 492 19.94 0.18 25.35
N THR A 493 19.12 -0.84 25.62
CA THR A 493 19.27 -2.19 25.07
C THR A 493 18.90 -2.23 23.59
N SER A 494 19.81 -2.68 22.74
CA SER A 494 19.55 -2.90 21.31
C SER A 494 18.54 -4.03 21.08
N THR A 495 17.61 -3.84 20.14
CA THR A 495 16.59 -4.86 19.81
C THR A 495 16.98 -5.63 18.54
N ASN A 496 16.30 -5.37 17.43
CA ASN A 496 16.43 -6.11 16.19
C ASN A 496 17.57 -5.59 15.32
N SER A 497 18.26 -6.49 14.63
CA SER A 497 19.14 -6.12 13.51
C SER A 497 18.27 -5.71 12.33
N ILE A 498 18.43 -4.47 11.87
CA ILE A 498 17.65 -3.93 10.74
C ILE A 498 18.47 -3.86 9.45
N ALA A 499 19.80 -3.84 9.57
CA ALA A 499 20.74 -3.90 8.46
C ALA A 499 22.12 -4.32 8.97
N SER A 500 23.06 -4.53 8.04
CA SER A 500 24.43 -4.93 8.34
C SER A 500 25.41 -4.22 7.42
N ILE A 501 26.53 -3.78 7.98
CA ILE A 501 27.67 -3.21 7.27
C ILE A 501 28.71 -4.32 7.14
N THR A 502 29.10 -4.64 5.91
CA THR A 502 30.03 -5.73 5.61
C THR A 502 31.11 -5.28 4.63
N GLY A 503 32.15 -6.11 4.52
CA GLY A 503 33.32 -5.85 3.68
C GLY A 503 34.27 -4.83 4.29
N ALA A 504 35.55 -5.00 4.00
CA ALA A 504 36.60 -4.12 4.52
C ALA A 504 36.29 -2.64 4.22
N LYS A 505 36.56 -1.79 5.21
CA LYS A 505 36.43 -0.33 5.11
C LYS A 505 37.75 0.33 5.41
N LYS A 506 38.10 1.33 4.61
CA LYS A 506 39.29 2.15 4.75
C LYS A 506 38.94 3.49 5.41
N PRO A 507 39.92 4.16 6.03
CA PRO A 507 39.76 5.53 6.50
C PRO A 507 39.18 6.43 5.42
N GLY A 508 38.17 7.22 5.77
CA GLY A 508 37.48 8.10 4.83
C GLY A 508 36.51 7.40 3.86
N ASP A 509 36.21 6.11 3.99
CA ASP A 509 35.15 5.48 3.20
C ASP A 509 33.78 6.03 3.58
N LEU A 510 32.89 6.18 2.59
CA LEU A 510 31.47 6.43 2.81
C LEU A 510 30.73 5.09 2.86
N ILE A 511 30.00 4.85 3.94
CA ILE A 511 29.16 3.69 4.14
C ILE A 511 27.71 4.12 3.92
N GLU A 512 27.02 3.43 3.03
CA GLU A 512 25.59 3.61 2.77
C GLU A 512 24.85 2.33 3.13
N VAL A 513 23.86 2.45 4.02
CA VAL A 513 23.07 1.33 4.52
C VAL A 513 21.59 1.60 4.27
N ASP A 514 20.93 0.71 3.53
CA ASP A 514 19.48 0.77 3.36
C ASP A 514 18.80 0.41 4.68
N VAL A 515 18.04 1.35 5.23
CA VAL A 515 17.24 1.19 6.45
C VAL A 515 15.75 1.47 6.19
N THR A 516 15.36 1.51 4.91
CA THR A 516 14.00 1.81 4.44
C THR A 516 12.92 0.99 5.14
N PRO A 517 13.04 -0.36 5.30
CA PRO A 517 11.98 -1.15 5.92
C PRO A 517 11.67 -0.72 7.36
N TYR A 518 12.68 -0.26 8.10
CA TYR A 518 12.52 0.21 9.48
C TYR A 518 11.98 1.64 9.52
N ILE A 519 12.54 2.54 8.70
CA ILE A 519 12.18 3.97 8.68
C ILE A 519 10.76 4.19 8.15
N ASN A 520 10.28 3.38 7.21
CA ASN A 520 8.90 3.47 6.67
C ASN A 520 7.81 3.28 7.73
N GLN A 521 8.14 2.69 8.89
CA GLN A 521 7.21 2.49 10.01
C GLN A 521 7.23 3.65 11.03
N LYS A 522 8.06 4.68 10.80
CA LYS A 522 8.33 5.75 11.77
C LYS A 522 8.19 7.20 11.22
N PRO A 523 7.42 7.51 10.15
CA PRO A 523 7.23 8.92 9.75
C PRO A 523 6.60 9.71 10.90
N GLY A 524 7.05 10.96 11.08
CA GLY A 524 6.57 11.82 12.17
C GLY A 524 7.16 11.52 13.55
N LYS A 525 8.08 10.54 13.70
CA LYS A 525 8.64 10.10 14.99
C LYS A 525 10.14 10.35 15.11
N LYS A 526 10.65 10.40 16.34
CA LYS A 526 12.10 10.25 16.59
C LYS A 526 12.50 8.79 16.46
N VAL A 527 13.68 8.53 15.92
CA VAL A 527 14.22 7.18 15.70
C VAL A 527 15.58 7.08 16.35
N SER A 528 15.80 6.03 17.15
CA SER A 528 17.10 5.68 17.70
C SER A 528 17.65 4.40 17.07
N LEU A 529 18.94 4.41 16.78
CA LEU A 529 19.71 3.29 16.22
C LEU A 529 20.95 3.04 17.08
N SER A 530 21.41 1.79 17.12
CA SER A 530 22.74 1.43 17.64
C SER A 530 23.55 0.66 16.62
N LEU A 531 24.87 0.78 16.70
CA LEU A 531 25.83 0.00 15.92
C LEU A 531 26.59 -0.93 16.87
N THR A 532 26.58 -2.23 16.59
CA THR A 532 27.27 -3.26 17.39
C THR A 532 28.15 -4.11 16.49
N ASN A 533 29.39 -4.39 16.92
CA ASN A 533 30.33 -5.27 16.25
C ASN A 533 30.46 -6.59 17.04
N TYR A 534 30.69 -7.70 16.34
CA TYR A 534 30.96 -9.02 16.93
C TYR A 534 32.34 -9.59 16.57
N GLY A 535 33.07 -8.89 15.69
CA GLY A 535 34.43 -9.22 15.28
C GLY A 535 35.48 -8.60 16.20
N THR A 536 36.73 -9.01 16.02
CA THR A 536 37.88 -8.56 16.83
C THR A 536 38.42 -7.18 16.44
N ASP A 537 37.98 -6.63 15.30
CA ASP A 537 38.51 -5.39 14.75
C ASP A 537 37.45 -4.29 14.77
N GLY A 538 37.65 -3.27 15.60
CA GLY A 538 36.77 -2.11 15.71
C GLY A 538 36.82 -1.18 14.49
N ILE A 539 35.79 -0.36 14.33
CA ILE A 539 35.71 0.70 13.32
C ILE A 539 35.41 2.04 13.98
N TRP A 540 36.02 3.11 13.48
CA TRP A 540 35.77 4.47 13.95
C TRP A 540 35.05 5.26 12.86
N LEU A 541 33.98 5.94 13.25
CA LEU A 541 33.12 6.70 12.36
C LEU A 541 33.14 8.17 12.78
N SER A 542 32.95 9.09 11.85
CA SER A 542 32.72 10.49 12.19
C SER A 542 31.39 10.66 12.94
N SER A 543 31.39 11.46 14.00
CA SER A 543 30.17 11.83 14.74
C SER A 543 29.51 13.09 14.17
N LYS A 544 28.38 13.51 14.72
CA LYS A 544 27.71 14.77 14.39
C LYS A 544 28.53 15.99 14.81
N ASP A 545 29.45 15.81 15.76
CA ASP A 545 30.34 16.86 16.27
C ASP A 545 31.64 16.96 15.45
N ALA A 546 31.87 16.03 14.52
CA ALA A 546 32.96 16.13 13.53
C ALA A 546 32.75 17.32 12.58
N SER A 547 33.85 17.89 12.06
CA SER A 547 33.79 18.99 11.09
C SER A 547 33.22 18.59 9.72
N SER A 548 33.31 17.31 9.36
CA SER A 548 32.75 16.74 8.14
C SER A 548 32.38 15.26 8.34
N GLY A 549 31.66 14.66 7.39
CA GLY A 549 31.32 13.23 7.46
C GLY A 549 30.24 12.87 8.49
N LYS A 550 29.50 13.86 9.01
CA LYS A 550 28.46 13.68 10.03
C LYS A 550 27.45 12.57 9.64
N PRO A 551 27.00 11.73 10.59
CA PRO A 551 25.98 10.72 10.35
C PRO A 551 24.68 11.37 9.85
N THR A 552 24.16 10.89 8.72
CA THR A 552 22.93 11.41 8.13
C THR A 552 22.00 10.30 7.68
N LEU A 553 20.71 10.58 7.73
CA LEU A 553 19.67 9.78 7.09
C LEU A 553 19.18 10.55 5.86
N GLU A 554 19.43 10.02 4.67
CA GLU A 554 18.93 10.59 3.41
C GLU A 554 17.64 9.88 3.02
N ILE A 555 16.57 10.65 2.91
CA ILE A 555 15.20 10.15 2.76
C ILE A 555 14.58 10.73 1.50
N SER A 556 14.08 9.87 0.61
CA SER A 556 13.16 10.27 -0.45
C SER A 556 11.73 9.97 -0.02
N TYR A 557 10.82 10.93 -0.19
CA TYR A 557 9.43 10.82 0.27
C TYR A 557 8.45 11.62 -0.60
N HIS A 558 7.15 11.36 -0.41
CA HIS A 558 6.06 12.14 -1.01
C HIS A 558 4.90 12.47 -0.06
#